data_AF-A0AAV4VVV0-F1
#
_entry.id   AF-A0AAV4VVV0-F1
#
_cell.length_a   1.000
_cell.length_b   1.000
_cell.length_c   1.000
_cell.angle_alpha   90.00
_cell.angle_beta   90.00
_cell.angle_gamma   90.00
#
_symmetry.space_group_name_H-M   'P 1'
#
loop_
_entity.id
_entity.type
_entity.pdbx_description
1 polymer ?
#
loop_
_entity_poly.entity_id
_entity_poly.type
_entity_poly.pdbx_seq_one_letter_code
_entity_poly.pdbx_strand_id
1 'polypeptide(L)'
;MLLKWFLILALACHVCGGQRSCSRDRMRQCDDSLLRSIQRRVTDMGRSDMAAHCMNVRDDFNCLLRETRCLTSETDRSRNGDTLRNALKYIRDGCDSAGASWRDSSCYVGDGMKNCESSYPLGGVQYASFNPETCRKYNLFYDCVMDNIRSRCRSDDDRLLGQYLVDSAQDLAWNCGDHTSPSGGSDFDRTRDRDDRRYDAGGDRRYGGGGSDRYSSDRERDYNGRGGTGYNSRDRDGGRTGYNDRDNYDNRDRYPSGGSSYGSGGYGRNDHVGSSDITCCRNERCDRYRQQQCRESLSRTIDNRMSGYQDSQKCRKTRDDFNCLMWQTSNCVGREERDKDNDVFRRARDFISRNCDTYGRWSENSCYKTTEMQRCEALLSNTRGGANYEACRWGYLSFRDCVTDELMRRCTREDDMYQGAYLVDKAQEMSWQCGSEQISNGRNRYSTFDRREPYDNGGGAEYSPIHLEDEDAMCLSRAQSYTDQCKTNMDERRRELYTENDFDKRQKIQCCSVREYRNCLFEATRRYCQTERSRVVDSLMAGYRHHLTSDSCVRIYDSECSAAPATPSSFGLLVASVVLLSAHLTLSRR
;
A
#
# COMPACT_ATOMS: atom_id res chain seq x y z
N MET A 1 27.41 0.15 -60.76
CA MET A 1 27.68 -0.93 -59.77
C MET A 1 28.00 -0.42 -58.36
N LEU A 2 28.71 0.70 -58.20
CA LEU A 2 29.05 1.28 -56.89
C LEU A 2 27.83 1.62 -56.00
N LEU A 3 26.72 2.08 -56.59
CA LEU A 3 25.49 2.41 -55.85
C LEU A 3 24.83 1.19 -55.18
N LYS A 4 24.93 0.00 -55.79
CA LYS A 4 24.39 -1.25 -55.22
C LYS A 4 25.21 -1.70 -54.01
N TRP A 5 26.53 -1.55 -54.07
CA TRP A 5 27.41 -1.85 -52.94
C TRP A 5 27.20 -0.88 -51.78
N PHE A 6 26.97 0.41 -52.06
CA PHE A 6 26.66 1.41 -51.03
C PHE A 6 25.30 1.14 -50.35
N LEU A 7 24.28 0.74 -51.10
CA LEU A 7 22.98 0.35 -50.55
C LEU A 7 23.05 -0.92 -49.70
N ILE A 8 23.85 -1.92 -50.09
CA ILE A 8 24.04 -3.15 -49.31
C ILE A 8 24.85 -2.85 -48.04
N LEU A 9 25.87 -1.99 -48.09
CA LEU A 9 26.62 -1.56 -46.90
C LEU A 9 25.76 -0.69 -45.96
N ALA A 10 24.91 0.20 -46.48
CA ALA A 10 23.99 1.00 -45.67
C ALA A 10 22.90 0.13 -45.01
N LEU A 11 22.37 -0.88 -45.71
CA LEU A 11 21.43 -1.85 -45.15
C LEU A 11 22.10 -2.78 -44.13
N ALA A 12 23.35 -3.19 -44.34
CA ALA A 12 24.11 -3.97 -43.36
C ALA A 12 24.45 -3.17 -42.09
N CYS A 13 24.73 -1.87 -42.20
CA CYS A 13 24.97 -1.00 -41.05
C CYS A 13 23.69 -0.63 -40.28
N HIS A 14 22.50 -0.67 -40.90
CA HIS A 14 21.22 -0.47 -40.20
C HIS A 14 20.71 -1.69 -39.43
N VAL A 15 21.22 -2.89 -39.69
CA VAL A 15 20.80 -4.12 -38.98
C VAL A 15 21.64 -4.39 -37.72
N CYS A 16 22.80 -3.77 -37.55
CA CYS A 16 23.63 -3.92 -36.34
C CYS A 16 23.38 -2.85 -35.26
N GLY A 17 22.56 -1.84 -35.54
CA GLY A 17 22.04 -0.90 -34.55
C GLY A 17 20.83 -1.46 -33.80
N GLY A 18 20.88 -2.74 -33.42
CA GLY A 18 19.82 -3.37 -32.64
C GLY A 18 19.64 -2.58 -31.35
N GLN A 19 18.57 -1.77 -31.29
CA GLN A 19 18.02 -1.29 -30.03
C GLN A 19 18.01 -2.51 -29.13
N ARG A 20 18.80 -2.46 -28.03
CA ARG A 20 18.89 -3.56 -27.07
C ARG A 20 17.50 -3.74 -26.49
N SER A 21 16.70 -4.56 -27.16
CA SER A 21 15.33 -4.84 -26.76
C SER A 21 15.42 -5.52 -25.41
N CYS A 22 14.75 -4.91 -24.44
CA CYS A 22 14.35 -5.50 -23.19
C CYS A 22 14.13 -7.01 -23.30
N SER A 23 14.98 -7.80 -22.63
CA SER A 23 14.87 -9.26 -22.66
C SER A 23 14.55 -9.76 -21.25
N ARG A 24 13.34 -10.30 -21.08
CA ARG A 24 12.91 -10.90 -19.81
C ARG A 24 13.85 -12.03 -19.37
N ASP A 25 14.47 -12.73 -20.32
CA ASP A 25 15.45 -13.78 -20.03
C ASP A 25 16.77 -13.20 -19.51
N ARG A 26 17.22 -12.07 -20.07
CA ARG A 26 18.41 -11.37 -19.57
C ARG A 26 18.20 -10.82 -18.16
N MET A 27 17.02 -10.27 -17.89
CA MET A 27 16.64 -9.83 -16.53
C MET A 27 16.74 -10.98 -15.53
N ARG A 28 16.17 -12.16 -15.86
CA ARG A 28 16.26 -13.36 -15.02
C ARG A 28 17.70 -13.81 -14.80
N GLN A 29 18.53 -13.79 -15.84
CA GLN A 29 19.95 -14.12 -15.72
C GLN A 29 20.67 -13.18 -14.74
N CYS A 30 20.37 -11.88 -14.80
CA CYS A 30 20.98 -10.89 -13.90
C CYS A 30 20.46 -11.02 -12.46
N ASP A 31 19.16 -11.29 -12.27
CA ASP A 31 18.57 -11.60 -10.94
C ASP A 31 19.21 -12.86 -10.33
N ASP A 32 19.26 -13.96 -11.09
CA ASP A 32 19.84 -15.24 -10.63
C ASP A 32 21.35 -15.14 -10.36
N SER A 33 22.09 -14.36 -11.15
CA SER A 33 23.52 -14.12 -10.93
C SER A 33 23.74 -13.27 -9.68
N LEU A 34 22.96 -12.19 -9.51
CA LEU A 34 23.04 -11.29 -8.37
C LEU A 34 22.74 -12.02 -7.05
N LEU A 35 21.64 -12.79 -7.01
CA LEU A 35 21.25 -13.55 -5.83
C LEU A 35 22.30 -14.60 -5.44
N ARG A 36 22.87 -15.31 -6.42
CA ARG A 36 23.97 -16.26 -6.17
C ARG A 36 25.22 -15.56 -5.62
N SER A 37 25.53 -14.36 -6.11
CA SER A 37 26.67 -13.59 -5.64
C SER A 37 26.46 -13.08 -4.20
N ILE A 38 25.26 -12.58 -3.87
CA ILE A 38 24.93 -12.11 -2.51
C ILE A 38 24.94 -13.25 -1.48
N GLN A 39 24.53 -14.46 -1.87
CA GLN A 39 24.50 -15.63 -0.98
C GLN A 39 25.89 -16.17 -0.63
N ARG A 40 26.95 -15.80 -1.37
CA ARG A 40 28.32 -16.22 -1.03
C ARG A 40 28.79 -15.51 0.24
N ARG A 41 29.27 -16.30 1.21
CA ARG A 41 29.79 -15.77 2.48
C ARG A 41 31.05 -14.95 2.23
N VAL A 42 31.01 -13.69 2.65
CA VAL A 42 32.11 -12.72 2.48
C VAL A 42 33.34 -13.08 3.32
N THR A 43 33.16 -13.77 4.44
CA THR A 43 34.20 -14.03 5.44
C THR A 43 35.36 -14.89 4.95
N ASP A 44 35.18 -15.63 3.86
CA ASP A 44 36.13 -16.65 3.40
C ASP A 44 36.91 -16.19 2.14
N MET A 45 36.65 -14.99 1.64
CA MET A 45 37.27 -14.48 0.42
C MET A 45 38.55 -13.68 0.72
N GLY A 46 39.62 -13.94 -0.04
CA GLY A 46 40.82 -13.11 -0.03
C GLY A 46 40.52 -11.69 -0.53
N ARG A 47 41.37 -10.71 -0.19
CA ARG A 47 41.15 -9.29 -0.56
C ARG A 47 41.01 -9.06 -2.08
N SER A 48 41.80 -9.77 -2.89
CA SER A 48 41.71 -9.72 -4.36
C SER A 48 40.40 -10.32 -4.88
N ASP A 49 39.99 -11.45 -4.29
CA ASP A 49 38.77 -12.16 -4.69
C ASP A 49 37.53 -11.36 -4.31
N MET A 50 37.58 -10.68 -3.15
CA MET A 50 36.52 -9.77 -2.72
C MET A 50 36.37 -8.58 -3.66
N ALA A 51 37.47 -7.99 -4.14
CA ALA A 51 37.40 -6.92 -5.12
C ALA A 51 36.77 -7.38 -6.44
N ALA A 52 37.17 -8.55 -6.94
CA ALA A 52 36.56 -9.15 -8.15
C ALA A 52 35.07 -9.50 -7.93
N HIS A 53 34.74 -10.05 -6.77
CA HIS A 53 33.36 -10.36 -6.38
C HIS A 53 32.49 -9.12 -6.35
N CYS A 54 32.96 -8.03 -5.72
CA CYS A 54 32.24 -6.77 -5.66
C CYS A 54 32.05 -6.12 -7.03
N MET A 55 33.01 -6.25 -7.95
CA MET A 55 32.84 -5.82 -9.33
C MET A 55 31.71 -6.60 -10.02
N ASN A 56 31.67 -7.93 -9.86
CA ASN A 56 30.61 -8.76 -10.43
C ASN A 56 29.23 -8.44 -9.84
N VAL A 57 29.14 -8.26 -8.52
CA VAL A 57 27.89 -7.87 -7.84
C VAL A 57 27.36 -6.53 -8.39
N ARG A 58 28.24 -5.54 -8.59
CA ARG A 58 27.86 -4.24 -9.16
C ARG A 58 27.44 -4.34 -10.62
N ASP A 59 28.14 -5.15 -11.42
CA ASP A 59 27.79 -5.39 -12.82
C ASP A 59 26.41 -6.08 -12.93
N ASP A 60 26.14 -7.09 -12.11
CA ASP A 60 24.85 -7.79 -12.04
C ASP A 60 23.73 -6.87 -11.52
N PHE A 61 24.02 -6.04 -10.52
CA PHE A 61 23.10 -5.04 -9.99
C PHE A 61 22.70 -4.00 -11.04
N ASN A 62 23.69 -3.45 -11.76
CA ASN A 62 23.45 -2.51 -12.86
C ASN A 62 22.70 -3.17 -14.02
N CYS A 63 22.99 -4.44 -14.32
CA CYS A 63 22.23 -5.19 -15.29
C CYS A 63 20.76 -5.31 -14.87
N LEU A 64 20.49 -5.75 -13.64
CA LEU A 64 19.12 -5.91 -13.14
C LEU A 64 18.38 -4.58 -13.17
N LEU A 65 18.98 -3.51 -12.66
CA LEU A 65 18.39 -2.16 -12.67
C LEU A 65 18.07 -1.65 -14.08
N ARG A 66 18.90 -1.99 -15.07
CA ARG A 66 18.65 -1.63 -16.46
C ARG A 66 17.48 -2.42 -17.04
N GLU A 67 17.42 -3.72 -16.78
CA GLU A 67 16.37 -4.59 -17.33
C GLU A 67 15.02 -4.41 -16.60
N THR A 68 14.99 -3.91 -15.35
CA THR A 68 13.71 -3.61 -14.66
C THR A 68 12.91 -2.50 -15.34
N ARG A 69 13.56 -1.62 -16.11
CA ARG A 69 12.89 -0.58 -16.92
C ARG A 69 11.92 -1.15 -17.94
N CYS A 70 12.11 -2.41 -18.30
CA CYS A 70 11.31 -3.15 -19.26
C CYS A 70 10.03 -3.75 -18.66
N LEU A 71 9.91 -3.74 -17.33
CA LEU A 71 8.77 -4.32 -16.65
C LEU A 71 7.55 -3.41 -16.80
N THR A 72 6.45 -3.98 -17.27
CA THR A 72 5.16 -3.29 -17.37
C THR A 72 4.26 -3.55 -16.15
N SER A 73 4.48 -4.67 -15.46
CA SER A 73 3.71 -5.03 -14.26
C SER A 73 4.29 -4.39 -13.00
N GLU A 74 3.44 -3.75 -12.20
CA GLU A 74 3.79 -3.20 -10.89
C GLU A 74 4.27 -4.29 -9.91
N THR A 75 3.69 -5.49 -9.97
CA THR A 75 4.11 -6.62 -9.13
C THR A 75 5.53 -7.07 -9.43
N ASP A 76 5.90 -7.14 -10.72
CA ASP A 76 7.25 -7.52 -11.14
C ASP A 76 8.24 -6.41 -10.73
N ARG A 77 7.87 -5.13 -10.83
CA ARG A 77 8.72 -4.00 -10.38
C ARG A 77 8.95 -4.02 -8.88
N SER A 78 7.90 -4.25 -8.08
CA SER A 78 8.00 -4.33 -6.61
C SER A 78 8.90 -5.49 -6.18
N ARG A 79 8.73 -6.68 -6.75
CA ARG A 79 9.59 -7.84 -6.45
C ARG A 79 11.06 -7.57 -6.75
N ASN A 80 11.35 -6.99 -7.92
CA ASN A 80 12.73 -6.65 -8.27
C ASN A 80 13.28 -5.50 -7.42
N GLY A 81 12.43 -4.57 -6.97
CA GLY A 81 12.78 -3.51 -6.03
C GLY A 81 13.33 -4.06 -4.71
N ASP A 82 12.72 -5.10 -4.16
CA ASP A 82 13.22 -5.75 -2.93
C ASP A 82 14.57 -6.43 -3.14
N THR A 83 14.78 -7.11 -4.29
CA THR A 83 16.08 -7.65 -4.65
C THR A 83 17.13 -6.54 -4.74
N LEU A 84 16.82 -5.42 -5.41
CA LEU A 84 17.72 -4.28 -5.55
C LEU A 84 18.06 -3.65 -4.18
N ARG A 85 17.09 -3.47 -3.29
CA ARG A 85 17.35 -2.96 -1.92
C ARG A 85 18.26 -3.88 -1.12
N ASN A 86 18.01 -5.19 -1.18
CA ASN A 86 18.84 -6.19 -0.51
C ASN A 86 20.27 -6.22 -1.08
N ALA A 87 20.41 -6.16 -2.39
CA ALA A 87 21.70 -6.08 -3.08
C ALA A 87 22.47 -4.81 -2.72
N LEU A 88 21.79 -3.66 -2.69
CA LEU A 88 22.37 -2.39 -2.29
C LEU A 88 22.90 -2.43 -0.86
N LYS A 89 22.11 -3.01 0.07
CA LYS A 89 22.53 -3.22 1.45
C LYS A 89 23.80 -4.08 1.50
N TYR A 90 23.84 -5.18 0.76
CA TYR A 90 25.03 -6.03 0.67
C TYR A 90 26.25 -5.29 0.12
N ILE A 91 26.09 -4.46 -0.93
CA ILE A 91 27.16 -3.63 -1.49
C ILE A 91 27.69 -2.65 -0.43
N ARG A 92 26.81 -1.98 0.31
CA ARG A 92 27.19 -1.03 1.37
C ARG A 92 27.93 -1.72 2.52
N ASP A 93 27.42 -2.87 2.97
CA ASP A 93 27.96 -3.57 4.13
C ASP A 93 29.27 -4.31 3.80
N GLY A 94 29.45 -4.79 2.56
CA GLY A 94 30.56 -5.65 2.17
C GLY A 94 31.53 -5.09 1.12
N CYS A 95 31.07 -4.25 0.20
CA CYS A 95 31.86 -3.80 -0.96
C CYS A 95 32.33 -2.34 -0.90
N ASP A 96 31.66 -1.51 -0.12
CA ASP A 96 32.02 -0.11 0.08
C ASP A 96 33.18 0.02 1.08
N SER A 97 34.37 -0.38 0.63
CA SER A 97 35.62 0.01 1.29
C SER A 97 36.01 1.45 0.94
N ALA A 98 36.81 2.10 1.79
CA ALA A 98 37.24 3.48 1.57
C ALA A 98 37.89 3.65 0.18
N GLY A 99 37.32 4.53 -0.65
CA GLY A 99 37.75 4.78 -2.03
C GLY A 99 37.06 3.90 -3.10
N ALA A 100 36.17 2.99 -2.70
CA ALA A 100 35.44 2.10 -3.61
C ALA A 100 33.93 2.38 -3.68
N SER A 101 33.43 3.37 -2.93
CA SER A 101 32.02 3.82 -2.97
C SER A 101 31.85 4.97 -3.96
N TRP A 102 30.63 5.14 -4.50
CA TRP A 102 30.30 6.32 -5.32
C TRP A 102 30.51 7.64 -4.56
N ARG A 103 30.36 7.60 -3.23
CA ARG A 103 30.57 8.75 -2.33
C ARG A 103 32.03 9.21 -2.26
N ASP A 104 32.96 8.34 -2.64
CA ASP A 104 34.39 8.66 -2.69
C ASP A 104 34.85 8.99 -4.12
N SER A 105 34.00 8.72 -5.13
CA SER A 105 34.34 9.01 -6.52
C SER A 105 34.16 10.49 -6.83
N SER A 106 35.25 11.13 -7.27
CA SER A 106 35.23 12.53 -7.74
C SER A 106 34.24 12.78 -8.89
N CYS A 107 33.88 11.74 -9.64
CA CYS A 107 32.84 11.80 -10.67
C CYS A 107 31.47 12.15 -10.07
N TYR A 108 31.06 11.43 -9.02
CA TYR A 108 29.71 11.54 -8.46
C TYR A 108 29.57 12.64 -7.41
N VAL A 109 30.67 13.07 -6.78
CA VAL A 109 30.69 14.17 -5.80
C VAL A 109 30.91 15.55 -6.47
N GLY A 110 31.27 15.56 -7.75
CA GLY A 110 31.57 16.78 -8.50
C GLY A 110 30.34 17.67 -8.79
N ASP A 111 30.61 18.91 -9.20
CA ASP A 111 29.57 19.91 -9.47
C ASP A 111 28.61 19.49 -10.61
N GLY A 112 29.08 18.64 -11.54
CA GLY A 112 28.24 18.09 -12.60
C GLY A 112 27.05 17.30 -12.07
N MET A 113 27.27 16.42 -11.08
CA MET A 113 26.18 15.65 -10.48
C MET A 113 25.30 16.49 -9.57
N LYS A 114 25.88 17.40 -8.77
CA LYS A 114 25.10 18.35 -7.97
C LYS A 114 24.17 19.22 -8.83
N ASN A 115 24.61 19.59 -10.02
CA ASN A 115 23.78 20.30 -10.99
C ASN A 115 22.62 19.43 -11.48
N CYS A 116 22.83 18.13 -11.73
CA CYS A 116 21.73 17.23 -12.07
C CYS A 116 20.73 17.08 -10.92
N GLU A 117 21.21 16.89 -9.68
CA GLU A 117 20.36 16.77 -8.49
C GLU A 117 19.56 18.05 -8.19
N SER A 118 20.16 19.22 -8.37
CA SER A 118 19.48 20.51 -8.14
C SER A 118 18.53 20.91 -9.28
N SER A 119 18.84 20.54 -10.52
CA SER A 119 17.97 20.80 -11.68
C SER A 119 16.72 19.92 -11.66
N TYR A 120 16.84 18.72 -11.08
CA TYR A 120 15.77 17.75 -10.99
C TYR A 120 15.66 17.24 -9.54
N PRO A 121 15.14 18.05 -8.60
CA PRO A 121 15.06 17.67 -7.20
C PRO A 121 14.10 16.48 -7.05
N LEU A 122 14.66 15.32 -6.71
CA LEU A 122 13.94 14.09 -6.38
C LEU A 122 13.79 13.91 -4.86
N GLY A 123 14.31 14.83 -4.03
CA GLY A 123 14.29 14.70 -2.58
C GLY A 123 12.99 15.18 -1.92
N GLY A 124 12.48 14.41 -0.95
CA GLY A 124 11.44 14.86 0.00
C GLY A 124 10.05 14.27 -0.18
N VAL A 125 9.82 13.44 -1.20
CA VAL A 125 8.55 12.73 -1.38
C VAL A 125 8.87 11.24 -1.33
N GLN A 126 8.32 10.52 -0.36
CA GLN A 126 8.31 9.06 -0.42
C GLN A 126 7.45 8.67 -1.62
N TYR A 127 8.07 8.37 -2.77
CA TYR A 127 7.36 8.06 -4.01
C TYR A 127 6.83 6.61 -3.99
N ALA A 128 5.95 6.32 -3.04
CA ALA A 128 5.24 5.04 -2.98
C ALA A 128 4.24 4.84 -4.15
N SER A 129 4.03 5.87 -4.99
CA SER A 129 3.17 5.77 -6.17
C SER A 129 3.85 6.27 -7.45
N PHE A 130 3.76 5.44 -8.48
CA PHE A 130 4.21 5.71 -9.85
C PHE A 130 3.42 6.89 -10.45
N ASN A 131 4.01 8.08 -10.48
CA ASN A 131 3.47 9.26 -11.18
C ASN A 131 4.24 9.47 -12.50
N PRO A 132 3.57 9.53 -13.67
CA PRO A 132 4.20 9.79 -14.96
C PRO A 132 5.05 11.07 -14.99
N GLU A 133 4.64 12.12 -14.28
CA GLU A 133 5.42 13.37 -14.21
C GLU A 133 6.72 13.18 -13.41
N THR A 134 6.66 12.42 -12.31
CA THR A 134 7.85 12.06 -11.53
C THR A 134 8.79 11.19 -12.36
N CYS A 135 8.27 10.23 -13.11
CA CYS A 135 9.11 9.44 -14.02
C CYS A 135 9.70 10.26 -15.17
N ARG A 136 8.97 11.27 -15.66
CA ARG A 136 9.54 12.24 -16.61
C ARG A 136 10.70 13.01 -15.99
N LYS A 137 10.56 13.51 -14.75
CA LYS A 137 11.64 14.21 -14.02
C LYS A 137 12.82 13.28 -13.76
N TYR A 138 12.56 12.05 -13.33
CA TYR A 138 13.59 11.03 -13.15
C TYR A 138 14.34 10.72 -14.45
N ASN A 139 13.65 10.59 -15.59
CA ASN A 139 14.30 10.32 -16.87
C ASN A 139 15.20 11.49 -17.29
N LEU A 140 14.78 12.75 -17.09
CA LEU A 140 15.63 13.92 -17.32
C LEU A 140 16.84 13.96 -16.38
N PHE A 141 16.64 13.59 -15.10
CA PHE A 141 17.74 13.42 -14.15
C PHE A 141 18.72 12.33 -14.61
N TYR A 142 18.21 11.16 -15.00
CA TYR A 142 19.02 10.04 -15.49
C TYR A 142 19.83 10.42 -16.73
N ASP A 143 19.22 11.10 -17.70
CA ASP A 143 19.91 11.58 -18.90
C ASP A 143 21.05 12.55 -18.54
N CYS A 144 20.79 13.50 -17.64
CA CYS A 144 21.81 14.42 -17.13
C CYS A 144 22.98 13.67 -16.46
N VAL A 145 22.68 12.66 -15.64
CA VAL A 145 23.69 11.83 -14.95
C VAL A 145 24.51 11.05 -15.98
N MET A 146 23.87 10.42 -16.96
CA MET A 146 24.54 9.66 -18.01
C MET A 146 25.45 10.53 -18.88
N ASP A 147 25.02 11.75 -19.22
CA ASP A 147 25.83 12.68 -20.00
C ASP A 147 27.05 13.16 -19.21
N ASN A 148 26.91 13.41 -17.91
CA ASN A 148 28.05 13.73 -17.05
C ASN A 148 29.03 12.55 -16.94
N ILE A 149 28.52 11.33 -16.77
CA ILE A 149 29.37 10.12 -16.70
C ILE A 149 30.18 9.95 -17.98
N ARG A 150 29.51 9.98 -19.14
CA ARG A 150 30.17 9.81 -20.45
C ARG A 150 31.20 10.88 -20.77
N SER A 151 30.97 12.12 -20.30
CA SER A 151 31.82 13.26 -20.66
C SER A 151 32.95 13.51 -19.68
N ARG A 152 32.80 13.14 -18.40
CA ARG A 152 33.71 13.56 -17.32
C ARG A 152 34.28 12.42 -16.48
N CYS A 153 33.67 11.25 -16.50
CA CYS A 153 34.02 10.17 -15.58
C CYS A 153 34.90 9.10 -16.23
N ARG A 154 35.57 8.29 -15.41
CA ARG A 154 36.38 7.17 -15.90
C ARG A 154 35.45 6.00 -16.25
N SER A 155 35.90 5.10 -17.12
CA SER A 155 35.14 3.90 -17.49
C SER A 155 34.75 3.02 -16.29
N ASP A 156 35.56 3.04 -15.22
CA ASP A 156 35.28 2.27 -14.02
C ASP A 156 34.16 2.88 -13.16
N ASP A 157 33.88 4.18 -13.30
CA ASP A 157 32.81 4.88 -12.58
C ASP A 157 31.41 4.45 -13.07
N ASP A 158 31.30 3.93 -14.30
CA ASP A 158 30.04 3.39 -14.85
C ASP A 158 29.45 2.30 -13.94
N ARG A 159 30.30 1.57 -13.21
CA ARG A 159 29.89 0.49 -12.30
C ARG A 159 29.19 1.01 -11.05
N LEU A 160 29.41 2.26 -10.68
CA LEU A 160 28.83 2.90 -9.50
C LEU A 160 27.46 3.54 -9.81
N LEU A 161 27.08 3.59 -11.09
CA LEU A 161 25.87 4.26 -11.57
C LEU A 161 24.60 3.76 -10.87
N GLY A 162 24.38 2.44 -10.81
CA GLY A 162 23.15 1.93 -10.22
C GLY A 162 23.05 2.25 -8.74
N GLN A 163 24.18 2.17 -8.01
CA GLN A 163 24.23 2.51 -6.59
C GLN A 163 23.86 3.98 -6.38
N TYR A 164 24.43 4.87 -7.19
CA TYR A 164 24.12 6.30 -7.17
C TYR A 164 22.65 6.59 -7.50
N LEU A 165 22.11 5.99 -8.57
CA LEU A 165 20.71 6.20 -8.96
C LEU A 165 19.73 5.75 -7.89
N VAL A 166 19.98 4.61 -7.25
CA VAL A 166 19.11 4.13 -6.16
C VAL A 166 19.25 5.00 -4.91
N ASP A 167 20.45 5.48 -4.57
CA ASP A 167 20.65 6.37 -3.43
C ASP A 167 19.96 7.73 -3.63
N SER A 168 20.06 8.30 -4.84
CA SER A 168 19.55 9.65 -5.14
C SER A 168 18.07 9.67 -5.55
N ALA A 169 17.58 8.63 -6.23
CA ALA A 169 16.21 8.58 -6.76
C ALA A 169 15.32 7.51 -6.09
N GLN A 170 15.87 6.70 -5.19
CA GLN A 170 15.15 5.63 -4.49
C GLN A 170 14.38 4.73 -5.47
N ASP A 171 13.12 4.46 -5.16
CA ASP A 171 12.24 3.57 -5.90
C ASP A 171 11.99 3.98 -7.35
N LEU A 172 12.19 5.26 -7.69
CA LEU A 172 12.06 5.74 -9.07
C LEU A 172 13.07 5.06 -10.00
N ALA A 173 14.23 4.65 -9.47
CA ALA A 173 15.30 4.07 -10.29
C ALA A 173 14.92 2.77 -11.01
N TRP A 174 14.00 1.98 -10.43
CA TRP A 174 13.48 0.76 -11.05
C TRP A 174 11.98 0.83 -11.37
N ASN A 175 11.24 1.79 -10.80
CA ASN A 175 9.83 1.96 -11.12
C ASN A 175 9.61 2.75 -12.41
N CYS A 176 10.51 3.66 -12.75
CA CYS A 176 10.41 4.47 -13.97
C CYS A 176 11.13 3.78 -15.13
N GLY A 177 10.35 3.22 -16.04
CA GLY A 177 10.87 2.70 -17.30
C GLY A 177 11.30 3.82 -18.24
N ASP A 178 12.07 3.45 -19.27
CA ASP A 178 12.38 4.34 -20.39
C ASP A 178 11.05 4.65 -21.09
N HIS A 179 10.42 5.75 -20.71
CA HIS A 179 9.44 6.39 -21.57
C HIS A 179 10.25 7.00 -22.70
N THR A 180 10.61 6.19 -23.70
CA THR A 180 10.80 6.71 -25.04
C THR A 180 9.64 7.67 -25.26
N SER A 181 9.97 8.93 -25.51
CA SER A 181 9.04 10.02 -25.82
C SER A 181 7.82 9.47 -26.54
N PRO A 182 6.59 9.90 -26.22
CA PRO A 182 5.35 9.30 -26.72
C PRO A 182 5.42 9.09 -28.24
N SER A 183 5.91 7.92 -28.64
CA SER A 183 6.08 7.51 -30.03
C SER A 183 4.76 7.00 -30.59
N GLY A 184 3.66 7.18 -29.83
CA GLY A 184 2.28 7.18 -30.33
C GLY A 184 1.81 8.54 -30.84
N GLY A 185 2.65 9.58 -30.85
CA GLY A 185 2.30 10.94 -31.31
C GLY A 185 2.46 11.22 -32.81
N SER A 186 2.61 10.20 -33.67
CA SER A 186 2.80 10.42 -35.13
C SER A 186 1.69 9.90 -36.05
N ASP A 187 0.59 9.38 -35.51
CA ASP A 187 -0.59 9.02 -36.33
C ASP A 187 -1.62 10.14 -36.49
N PHE A 188 -1.46 11.29 -35.82
CA PHE A 188 -2.37 12.44 -35.97
C PHE A 188 -1.99 13.44 -37.08
N ASP A 189 -0.83 13.28 -37.74
CA ASP A 189 -0.39 14.14 -38.85
C ASP A 189 -0.25 13.39 -40.20
N ARG A 190 -0.59 12.10 -40.27
CA ARG A 190 -0.53 11.31 -41.52
C ARG A 190 -1.87 11.07 -42.21
N THR A 191 -2.97 11.52 -41.62
CA THR A 191 -4.33 11.40 -42.19
C THR A 191 -4.80 12.64 -42.96
N ARG A 192 -3.95 13.66 -43.14
CA ARG A 192 -4.32 14.87 -43.91
C ARG A 192 -3.80 14.94 -45.34
N ASP A 193 -2.89 14.04 -45.75
CA ASP A 193 -2.33 14.00 -47.12
C ASP A 193 -2.62 12.68 -47.87
N ARG A 194 -3.58 11.87 -47.39
CA ARG A 194 -3.85 10.53 -47.95
C ARG A 194 -5.24 10.33 -48.57
N ASP A 195 -5.98 11.40 -48.82
CA ASP A 195 -7.32 11.33 -49.45
C ASP A 195 -7.36 11.73 -50.94
N ASP A 196 -6.24 12.07 -51.58
CA ASP A 196 -6.21 12.51 -52.99
C ASP A 196 -5.83 11.45 -54.04
N ARG A 197 -5.89 10.13 -53.72
CA ARG A 197 -5.60 9.08 -54.72
C ARG A 197 -6.54 7.88 -54.70
N ARG A 198 -7.85 8.13 -54.67
CA ARG A 198 -8.85 7.06 -54.88
C ARG A 198 -9.86 7.41 -55.98
N TYR A 199 -9.35 7.61 -57.18
CA TYR A 199 -10.08 7.28 -58.40
C TYR A 199 -9.13 6.48 -59.31
N ASP A 200 -9.71 5.46 -59.94
CA ASP A 200 -9.18 4.59 -61.01
C ASP A 200 -8.64 3.19 -60.63
N ALA A 201 -9.14 2.22 -61.42
CA ALA A 201 -8.95 0.76 -61.46
C ALA A 201 -9.77 -0.04 -60.43
N GLY A 202 -10.86 -0.76 -60.76
CA GLY A 202 -11.25 -1.37 -62.03
C GLY A 202 -10.74 -2.81 -62.13
N GLY A 203 -11.65 -3.79 -62.12
CA GLY A 203 -11.44 -5.10 -62.78
C GLY A 203 -11.30 -6.36 -61.92
N ASP A 204 -12.40 -7.12 -61.84
CA ASP A 204 -12.55 -8.56 -62.12
C ASP A 204 -11.87 -9.69 -61.30
N ARG A 205 -12.77 -10.62 -60.86
CA ARG A 205 -12.75 -12.11 -60.81
C ARG A 205 -13.31 -12.59 -59.45
N ARG A 206 -14.54 -13.09 -59.26
CA ARG A 206 -15.43 -14.10 -59.90
C ARG A 206 -15.01 -15.57 -59.65
N TYR A 207 -15.96 -16.30 -59.00
CA TYR A 207 -16.13 -17.76 -58.80
C TYR A 207 -15.18 -18.50 -57.83
N GLY A 208 -15.61 -19.39 -56.94
CA GLY A 208 -16.89 -20.04 -56.58
C GLY A 208 -16.65 -20.76 -55.22
N GLY A 209 -17.57 -21.43 -54.51
CA GLY A 209 -18.91 -21.93 -54.76
C GLY A 209 -19.08 -23.23 -53.95
N GLY A 210 -20.16 -23.35 -53.15
CA GLY A 210 -20.71 -24.60 -52.57
C GLY A 210 -19.97 -25.17 -51.34
N GLY A 211 -20.62 -25.75 -50.33
CA GLY A 211 -22.04 -26.03 -50.11
C GLY A 211 -22.21 -26.95 -48.89
N SER A 212 -23.27 -26.67 -48.13
CA SER A 212 -24.22 -27.60 -47.49
C SER A 212 -23.82 -28.75 -46.55
N ASP A 213 -24.43 -28.67 -45.35
CA ASP A 213 -25.27 -29.67 -44.65
C ASP A 213 -24.68 -31.04 -44.23
N ARG A 214 -24.74 -31.34 -42.92
CA ARG A 214 -25.48 -32.51 -42.38
C ARG A 214 -25.48 -32.60 -40.85
N TYR A 215 -26.68 -32.77 -40.31
CA TYR A 215 -27.02 -33.37 -39.01
C TYR A 215 -26.43 -34.79 -38.87
N SER A 216 -26.04 -35.19 -37.66
CA SER A 216 -26.44 -36.50 -37.12
C SER A 216 -26.19 -36.59 -35.60
N SER A 217 -27.24 -37.02 -34.90
CA SER A 217 -27.29 -37.40 -33.50
C SER A 217 -26.59 -38.75 -33.22
N ASP A 218 -26.56 -39.08 -31.93
CA ASP A 218 -26.51 -40.42 -31.33
C ASP A 218 -25.15 -40.96 -30.87
N ARG A 219 -24.97 -41.00 -29.55
CA ARG A 219 -24.32 -42.12 -28.86
C ARG A 219 -24.80 -42.25 -27.41
N GLU A 220 -25.85 -43.04 -27.24
CA GLU A 220 -26.07 -43.84 -26.04
C GLU A 220 -25.15 -45.08 -26.08
N ARG A 221 -24.54 -45.43 -24.93
CA ARG A 221 -24.38 -46.82 -24.46
C ARG A 221 -23.87 -46.88 -23.01
N ASP A 222 -24.83 -47.12 -22.12
CA ASP A 222 -24.97 -48.30 -21.25
C ASP A 222 -23.93 -48.74 -20.21
N TYR A 223 -24.51 -49.03 -19.04
CA TYR A 223 -24.26 -50.15 -18.11
C TYR A 223 -23.03 -50.04 -17.19
N ASN A 224 -23.04 -50.26 -15.87
CA ASN A 224 -23.97 -50.78 -14.84
C ASN A 224 -23.35 -50.35 -13.49
N GLY A 225 -23.99 -50.24 -12.32
CA GLY A 225 -25.17 -50.91 -11.78
C GLY A 225 -24.87 -51.35 -10.32
N ARG A 226 -25.57 -50.77 -9.34
CA ARG A 226 -25.90 -51.27 -7.99
C ARG A 226 -26.52 -50.09 -7.24
N GLY A 227 -27.83 -49.97 -7.06
CA GLY A 227 -28.77 -50.96 -6.51
C GLY A 227 -28.63 -50.92 -4.99
N GLY A 228 -29.62 -50.54 -4.19
CA GLY A 228 -31.01 -50.15 -4.42
C GLY A 228 -31.70 -50.01 -3.07
N THR A 229 -32.92 -49.42 -3.11
CA THR A 229 -34.08 -49.64 -2.22
C THR A 229 -33.90 -49.44 -0.71
N GLY A 230 -34.72 -48.69 0.03
CA GLY A 230 -36.09 -48.24 -0.21
C GLY A 230 -36.92 -48.44 1.09
N TYR A 231 -37.91 -47.55 1.27
CA TYR A 231 -39.13 -47.68 2.07
C TYR A 231 -39.14 -47.24 3.57
N ASN A 232 -39.81 -46.10 3.76
CA ASN A 232 -41.01 -45.87 4.58
C ASN A 232 -41.09 -46.22 6.09
N SER A 233 -41.49 -45.17 6.82
CA SER A 233 -42.62 -45.11 7.75
C SER A 233 -42.41 -45.34 9.26
N ARG A 234 -43.04 -44.40 9.99
CA ARG A 234 -43.77 -44.49 11.27
C ARG A 234 -43.02 -44.26 12.59
N ASP A 235 -43.48 -43.21 13.27
CA ASP A 235 -44.03 -43.18 14.62
C ASP A 235 -43.40 -44.07 15.68
N ARG A 236 -42.80 -43.44 16.70
CA ARG A 236 -43.00 -43.90 18.09
C ARG A 236 -42.71 -42.82 19.12
N ASP A 237 -43.79 -42.45 19.79
CA ASP A 237 -43.85 -42.00 21.17
C ASP A 237 -42.93 -42.81 22.11
N GLY A 238 -42.40 -42.12 23.11
CA GLY A 238 -41.67 -42.75 24.22
C GLY A 238 -41.15 -41.74 25.22
N GLY A 239 -42.05 -41.14 25.99
CA GLY A 239 -41.70 -40.30 27.12
C GLY A 239 -40.97 -41.07 28.23
N ARG A 240 -40.11 -40.38 28.97
CA ARG A 240 -39.87 -40.69 30.39
C ARG A 240 -39.32 -39.49 31.15
N THR A 241 -40.13 -39.07 32.11
CA THR A 241 -39.89 -38.16 33.23
C THR A 241 -38.82 -38.71 34.19
N GLY A 242 -38.13 -37.81 34.91
CA GLY A 242 -37.24 -38.22 36.01
C GLY A 242 -36.39 -37.11 36.65
N TYR A 243 -37.04 -36.29 37.47
CA TYR A 243 -36.61 -35.60 38.71
C TYR A 243 -35.16 -35.65 39.26
N ASN A 244 -34.85 -34.53 39.95
CA ASN A 244 -33.95 -34.27 41.09
C ASN A 244 -32.50 -33.85 40.77
N ASP A 245 -32.11 -32.60 41.07
CA ASP A 245 -31.76 -32.06 42.40
C ASP A 245 -30.60 -32.81 43.06
N ARG A 246 -29.39 -32.22 43.06
CA ARG A 246 -28.74 -31.67 44.26
C ARG A 246 -27.29 -31.29 44.03
N ASP A 247 -26.97 -30.17 44.66
CA ASP A 247 -25.68 -29.67 45.09
C ASP A 247 -24.72 -30.77 45.60
N ASN A 248 -23.41 -30.53 45.49
CA ASN A 248 -22.55 -30.16 46.63
C ASN A 248 -21.09 -30.66 46.53
N TYR A 249 -20.19 -29.82 47.04
CA TYR A 249 -18.82 -30.05 47.54
C TYR A 249 -17.64 -30.33 46.58
N ASP A 250 -16.79 -29.31 46.50
CA ASP A 250 -15.40 -29.24 46.98
C ASP A 250 -14.40 -30.39 46.77
N ASN A 251 -13.20 -29.89 46.47
CA ASN A 251 -11.90 -30.21 47.07
C ASN A 251 -10.94 -31.19 46.37
N ARG A 252 -9.78 -30.59 46.08
CA ARG A 252 -8.41 -31.03 46.36
C ARG A 252 -7.65 -31.84 45.31
N ASP A 253 -6.59 -31.17 44.84
CA ASP A 253 -5.19 -31.56 45.00
C ASP A 253 -4.83 -33.01 44.66
N ARG A 254 -4.18 -33.17 43.51
CA ARG A 254 -3.11 -34.17 43.36
C ARG A 254 -2.07 -33.72 42.34
N TYR A 255 -0.93 -33.26 42.86
CA TYR A 255 0.35 -33.50 42.21
C TYR A 255 0.58 -35.01 42.08
N PRO A 256 1.35 -35.42 41.07
CA PRO A 256 2.58 -36.11 41.43
C PRO A 256 3.81 -35.52 40.74
N SER A 257 4.87 -35.52 41.55
CA SER A 257 6.25 -35.22 41.22
C SER A 257 6.96 -36.43 40.62
N GLY A 258 8.01 -36.17 39.83
CA GLY A 258 9.07 -37.10 39.45
C GLY A 258 8.92 -37.68 38.03
N GLY A 259 9.91 -37.66 37.14
CA GLY A 259 11.33 -37.31 37.21
C GLY A 259 12.05 -37.88 35.98
N SER A 260 13.27 -37.38 35.72
CA SER A 260 14.25 -37.80 34.69
C SER A 260 13.96 -37.41 33.23
N SER A 261 14.66 -36.40 32.68
CA SER A 261 16.05 -36.44 32.17
C SER A 261 16.19 -37.28 30.91
N TYR A 262 16.21 -36.63 29.73
CA TYR A 262 17.16 -36.82 28.62
C TYR A 262 16.87 -35.78 27.53
N GLY A 263 17.93 -35.24 26.93
CA GLY A 263 17.90 -34.88 25.49
C GLY A 263 17.69 -33.42 25.14
N SER A 264 18.81 -32.69 25.12
CA SER A 264 19.17 -31.63 24.16
C SER A 264 18.20 -31.44 22.98
N GLY A 265 17.56 -30.26 22.94
CA GLY A 265 16.74 -29.78 21.83
C GLY A 265 16.66 -28.26 21.90
N GLY A 266 17.76 -27.59 21.57
CA GLY A 266 17.84 -26.14 21.54
C GLY A 266 16.95 -25.58 20.43
N TYR A 267 15.73 -25.21 20.78
CA TYR A 267 14.90 -24.36 19.92
C TYR A 267 15.51 -22.97 19.92
N GLY A 268 16.24 -22.68 18.83
CA GLY A 268 16.74 -21.36 18.51
C GLY A 268 15.61 -20.36 18.52
N ARG A 269 15.63 -19.51 19.55
CA ARG A 269 14.76 -18.35 19.68
C ARG A 269 15.14 -17.39 18.56
N ASN A 270 14.30 -17.28 17.55
CA ASN A 270 14.41 -16.22 16.55
C ASN A 270 14.00 -14.91 17.21
N ASP A 271 14.91 -14.34 18.00
CA ASP A 271 14.83 -12.95 18.43
C ASP A 271 14.89 -12.09 17.15
N HIS A 272 13.71 -11.70 16.66
CA HIS A 272 13.55 -10.71 15.61
C HIS A 272 14.05 -9.36 16.15
N VAL A 273 15.35 -9.15 16.04
CA VAL A 273 16.00 -7.84 16.17
C VAL A 273 16.10 -7.29 14.75
N GLY A 274 15.08 -6.57 14.30
CA GLY A 274 15.06 -6.03 12.95
C GLY A 274 14.07 -4.89 12.78
N SER A 275 14.61 -3.68 12.65
CA SER A 275 13.96 -2.40 12.36
C SER A 275 13.20 -1.76 13.54
N SER A 276 13.88 -0.86 14.24
CA SER A 276 13.28 0.16 15.10
C SER A 276 12.58 1.22 14.23
N ASP A 277 11.47 0.87 13.62
CA ASP A 277 10.49 1.87 13.18
C ASP A 277 9.76 2.36 14.42
N ILE A 278 10.13 3.57 14.85
CA ILE A 278 9.88 4.24 16.14
C ILE A 278 8.38 4.56 16.41
N THR A 279 7.44 3.91 15.72
CA THR A 279 6.01 4.19 15.84
C THR A 279 5.20 2.90 15.78
N CYS A 280 5.59 1.92 16.59
CA CYS A 280 5.32 0.52 16.28
C CYS A 280 3.84 0.12 16.26
N CYS A 281 2.91 0.82 16.94
CA CYS A 281 1.58 0.22 17.20
C CYS A 281 0.38 1.07 16.84
N ARG A 282 0.53 2.33 16.41
CA ARG A 282 -0.61 3.25 16.25
C ARG A 282 -1.63 2.80 15.20
N ASN A 283 -1.21 1.90 14.32
CA ASN A 283 -2.02 1.34 13.25
C ASN A 283 -1.91 -0.19 13.12
N GLU A 284 -1.27 -0.87 14.09
CA GLU A 284 -1.23 -2.33 14.06
C GLU A 284 -2.67 -2.88 14.12
N ARG A 285 -2.94 -4.04 13.54
CA ARG A 285 -4.23 -4.68 13.75
C ARG A 285 -4.35 -5.15 15.20
N CYS A 286 -5.59 -5.28 15.64
CA CYS A 286 -5.88 -5.97 16.89
C CYS A 286 -5.46 -7.45 16.80
N ASP A 287 -4.40 -7.78 17.52
CA ASP A 287 -3.85 -9.13 17.61
C ASP A 287 -3.54 -9.47 19.07
N ARG A 288 -4.21 -10.51 19.59
CA ARG A 288 -3.98 -11.01 20.96
C ARG A 288 -2.55 -11.47 21.16
N TYR A 289 -1.93 -12.06 20.14
CA TYR A 289 -0.56 -12.53 20.25
C TYR A 289 0.41 -11.35 20.39
N ARG A 290 0.23 -10.32 19.56
CA ARG A 290 0.98 -9.06 19.68
C ARG A 290 0.80 -8.38 21.03
N GLN A 291 -0.43 -8.26 21.51
CA GLN A 291 -0.70 -7.71 22.84
C GLN A 291 0.04 -8.49 23.93
N GLN A 292 -0.04 -9.83 23.89
CA GLN A 292 0.64 -10.70 24.85
C GLN A 292 2.17 -10.55 24.76
N GLN A 293 2.75 -10.41 23.57
CA GLN A 293 4.17 -10.14 23.39
C GLN A 293 4.58 -8.81 24.06
N CYS A 294 3.84 -7.73 23.82
CA CYS A 294 4.12 -6.43 24.42
C CYS A 294 4.00 -6.48 25.95
N ARG A 295 2.96 -7.16 26.45
CA ARG A 295 2.75 -7.42 27.89
C ARG A 295 3.90 -8.19 28.52
N GLU A 296 4.34 -9.29 27.89
CA GLU A 296 5.42 -10.14 28.40
C GLU A 296 6.78 -9.44 28.33
N SER A 297 7.08 -8.73 27.24
CA SER A 297 8.32 -7.97 27.08
C SER A 297 8.43 -6.85 28.13
N LEU A 298 7.34 -6.11 28.31
CA LEU A 298 7.24 -5.05 29.30
C LEU A 298 7.34 -5.59 30.73
N SER A 299 6.56 -6.62 31.07
CA SER A 299 6.57 -7.23 32.40
C SER A 299 7.94 -7.80 32.74
N ARG A 300 8.58 -8.50 31.79
CA ARG A 300 9.95 -9.02 31.97
C ARG A 300 10.95 -7.89 32.24
N THR A 301 10.81 -6.76 31.56
CA THR A 301 11.71 -5.61 31.75
C THR A 301 11.51 -4.97 33.13
N ILE A 302 10.27 -4.86 33.59
CA ILE A 302 9.92 -4.32 34.92
C ILE A 302 10.35 -5.26 36.04
N ASP A 303 10.09 -6.57 35.90
CA ASP A 303 10.35 -7.59 36.91
C ASP A 303 11.83 -7.90 37.06
N ASN A 304 12.60 -7.79 35.97
CA ASN A 304 14.05 -7.97 35.99
C ASN A 304 14.81 -6.91 36.78
N ARG A 305 14.11 -5.99 37.50
CA ARG A 305 14.60 -4.97 38.46
C ARG A 305 16.12 -4.86 38.44
N MET A 306 16.65 -4.36 37.34
CA MET A 306 18.08 -4.17 37.18
C MET A 306 18.41 -3.01 38.11
N SER A 307 18.95 -3.33 39.28
CA SER A 307 19.56 -2.39 40.21
C SER A 307 20.79 -1.78 39.53
N GLY A 308 20.58 -0.77 38.69
CA GLY A 308 21.63 -0.16 37.90
C GLY A 308 21.08 0.78 36.82
N TYR A 309 21.92 1.73 36.43
CA TYR A 309 21.69 2.68 35.34
C TYR A 309 21.20 1.94 34.09
N GLN A 310 19.97 2.24 33.64
CA GLN A 310 19.45 1.69 32.39
C GLN A 310 20.12 2.36 31.20
N ASP A 311 20.34 1.65 30.09
CA ASP A 311 20.78 2.28 28.84
C ASP A 311 19.59 3.00 28.17
N SER A 312 19.85 4.15 27.56
CA SER A 312 18.94 4.90 26.68
C SER A 312 18.15 3.99 25.72
N GLN A 313 18.79 2.98 25.12
CA GLN A 313 18.15 2.03 24.20
C GLN A 313 17.13 1.13 24.88
N LYS A 314 17.43 0.66 26.10
CA LYS A 314 16.49 -0.14 26.90
C LYS A 314 15.27 0.67 27.28
N CYS A 315 15.47 1.94 27.64
CA CYS A 315 14.39 2.86 27.95
C CYS A 315 13.52 3.20 26.75
N ARG A 316 14.12 3.35 25.56
CA ARG A 316 13.38 3.48 24.30
C ARG A 316 12.49 2.27 24.06
N LYS A 317 13.08 1.06 24.09
CA LYS A 317 12.32 -0.20 23.93
C LYS A 317 11.21 -0.36 24.98
N THR A 318 11.48 0.00 26.23
CA THR A 318 10.47 -0.08 27.31
C THR A 318 9.29 0.85 27.04
N ARG A 319 9.55 2.05 26.51
CA ARG A 319 8.50 3.00 26.09
C ARG A 319 7.71 2.47 24.89
N ASP A 320 8.38 1.86 23.93
CA ASP A 320 7.74 1.26 22.77
C ASP A 320 6.83 0.09 23.17
N ASP A 321 7.31 -0.83 24.02
CA ASP A 321 6.52 -1.94 24.56
C ASP A 321 5.32 -1.44 25.40
N PHE A 322 5.49 -0.33 26.13
CA PHE A 322 4.43 0.33 26.89
C PHE A 322 3.37 0.96 25.98
N ASN A 323 3.79 1.71 24.96
CA ASN A 323 2.90 2.31 23.97
C ASN A 323 2.14 1.22 23.18
N CYS A 324 2.82 0.13 22.83
CA CYS A 324 2.21 -1.04 22.21
C CYS A 324 1.08 -1.61 23.08
N LEU A 325 1.39 -1.93 24.34
CA LEU A 325 0.41 -2.53 25.24
C LEU A 325 -0.78 -1.59 25.46
N MET A 326 -0.53 -0.30 25.67
CA MET A 326 -1.59 0.70 25.85
C MET A 326 -2.50 0.80 24.62
N TRP A 327 -1.91 0.81 23.42
CA TRP A 327 -2.68 0.87 22.18
C TRP A 327 -3.51 -0.41 21.98
N GLN A 328 -2.91 -1.59 22.14
CA GLN A 328 -3.61 -2.87 21.99
C GLN A 328 -4.73 -3.01 23.04
N THR A 329 -4.48 -2.68 24.30
CA THR A 329 -5.51 -2.79 25.36
C THR A 329 -6.66 -1.80 25.16
N SER A 330 -6.38 -0.57 24.72
CA SER A 330 -7.43 0.44 24.51
C SER A 330 -8.26 0.20 23.23
N ASN A 331 -7.69 -0.34 22.16
CA ASN A 331 -8.41 -0.50 20.89
C ASN A 331 -8.95 -1.91 20.65
N CYS A 332 -8.36 -2.93 21.29
CA CYS A 332 -8.58 -4.33 20.90
C CYS A 332 -9.18 -5.21 21.98
N VAL A 333 -9.14 -4.76 23.23
CA VAL A 333 -9.56 -5.55 24.37
C VAL A 333 -10.83 -4.97 24.98
N GLY A 334 -11.79 -5.84 25.26
CA GLY A 334 -13.05 -5.45 25.91
C GLY A 334 -12.84 -4.98 27.34
N ARG A 335 -13.74 -4.15 27.85
CA ARG A 335 -13.63 -3.52 29.19
C ARG A 335 -13.25 -4.50 30.32
N GLU A 336 -13.86 -5.68 30.36
CA GLU A 336 -13.61 -6.70 31.39
C GLU A 336 -12.18 -7.26 31.37
N GLU A 337 -11.57 -7.36 30.18
CA GLU A 337 -10.20 -7.86 30.03
C GLU A 337 -9.16 -6.77 30.32
N ARG A 338 -9.49 -5.49 30.11
CA ARG A 338 -8.59 -4.35 30.39
C ARG A 338 -8.18 -4.27 31.87
N ASP A 339 -9.08 -4.67 32.76
CA ASP A 339 -8.80 -4.68 34.20
C ASP A 339 -7.66 -5.62 34.60
N LYS A 340 -7.40 -6.67 33.80
CA LYS A 340 -6.30 -7.62 34.04
C LYS A 340 -4.91 -7.01 33.81
N ASP A 341 -4.84 -5.91 33.07
CA ASP A 341 -3.59 -5.22 32.73
C ASP A 341 -3.33 -3.96 33.55
N ASN A 342 -4.28 -3.55 34.41
CA ASN A 342 -4.15 -2.36 35.29
C ASN A 342 -2.83 -2.36 36.08
N ASP A 343 -2.50 -3.48 36.72
CA ASP A 343 -1.30 -3.59 37.54
C ASP A 343 -0.02 -3.54 36.71
N VAL A 344 -0.05 -4.00 35.46
CA VAL A 344 1.08 -3.89 34.53
C VAL A 344 1.30 -2.42 34.16
N PHE A 345 0.23 -1.69 33.79
CA PHE A 345 0.36 -0.26 33.45
C PHE A 345 0.86 0.59 34.62
N ARG A 346 0.33 0.38 35.83
CA ARG A 346 0.79 1.11 37.02
C ARG A 346 2.27 0.85 37.31
N ARG A 347 2.70 -0.41 37.30
CA ARG A 347 4.11 -0.78 37.51
C ARG A 347 5.01 -0.26 36.40
N ALA A 348 4.56 -0.31 35.15
CA ALA A 348 5.31 0.18 34.00
C ALA A 348 5.50 1.70 34.05
N ARG A 349 4.45 2.46 34.36
CA ARG A 349 4.52 3.91 34.56
C ARG A 349 5.53 4.27 35.65
N ASP A 350 5.42 3.64 36.81
CA ASP A 350 6.32 3.90 37.93
C ASP A 350 7.76 3.51 37.59
N PHE A 351 7.97 2.42 36.83
CA PHE A 351 9.28 2.02 36.34
C PHE A 351 9.87 3.03 35.35
N ILE A 352 9.10 3.46 34.33
CA ILE A 352 9.54 4.43 33.33
C ILE A 352 9.90 5.76 34.02
N SER A 353 9.05 6.23 34.94
CA SER A 353 9.31 7.50 35.62
C SER A 353 10.55 7.47 36.51
N ARG A 354 10.83 6.34 37.16
CA ARG A 354 12.02 6.21 38.02
C ARG A 354 13.31 5.97 37.26
N ASN A 355 13.26 5.21 36.15
CA ASN A 355 14.46 4.66 35.52
C ASN A 355 14.76 5.22 34.12
N CYS A 356 13.76 5.77 33.42
CA CYS A 356 13.88 6.19 32.03
C CYS A 356 13.74 7.69 31.81
N ASP A 357 13.16 8.39 32.77
CA ASP A 357 13.01 9.83 32.74
C ASP A 357 14.34 10.60 32.72
N THR A 358 15.46 9.99 33.11
CA THR A 358 16.80 10.59 32.93
C THR A 358 17.23 10.69 31.47
N TYR A 359 16.59 9.93 30.57
CA TYR A 359 16.83 9.91 29.12
C TYR A 359 15.78 10.70 28.36
N GLY A 360 15.43 11.86 28.91
CA GLY A 360 14.39 12.74 28.41
C GLY A 360 13.02 12.36 28.97
N ARG A 361 12.32 13.37 29.48
CA ARG A 361 10.91 13.29 29.92
C ARG A 361 10.01 13.93 28.89
N TRP A 362 8.77 13.44 28.78
CA TRP A 362 7.75 14.15 28.01
C TRP A 362 7.57 15.57 28.54
N SER A 363 7.72 15.77 29.86
CA SER A 363 7.58 17.07 30.52
C SER A 363 8.75 18.01 30.28
N GLU A 364 9.86 17.53 29.72
CA GLU A 364 10.99 18.35 29.30
C GLU A 364 10.90 18.71 27.81
N ASN A 365 10.25 17.85 27.02
CA ASN A 365 10.07 17.98 25.59
C ASN A 365 9.26 19.24 25.21
N SER A 366 9.77 20.04 24.28
CA SER A 366 9.13 21.27 23.83
C SER A 366 7.81 21.05 23.10
N CYS A 367 7.63 19.92 22.41
CA CYS A 367 6.38 19.57 21.72
C CYS A 367 5.18 19.56 22.69
N TYR A 368 5.34 18.88 23.84
CA TYR A 368 4.26 18.74 24.83
C TYR A 368 4.02 19.98 25.69
N LYS A 369 4.90 20.99 25.59
CA LYS A 369 4.75 22.29 26.28
C LYS A 369 4.03 23.36 25.45
N THR A 370 3.70 23.05 24.19
CA THR A 370 3.03 23.99 23.29
C THR A 370 1.65 24.39 23.82
N THR A 371 1.21 25.59 23.45
CA THR A 371 -0.12 26.09 23.82
C THR A 371 -1.26 25.22 23.28
N GLU A 372 -1.05 24.59 22.13
CA GLU A 372 -1.99 23.69 21.49
C GLU A 372 -2.13 22.38 22.25
N MET A 373 -1.01 21.82 22.73
CA MET A 373 -1.06 20.64 23.60
C MET A 373 -1.80 20.95 24.91
N GLN A 374 -1.57 22.13 25.51
CA GLN A 374 -2.31 22.60 26.68
C GLN A 374 -3.81 22.81 26.40
N ARG A 375 -4.19 23.23 25.18
CA ARG A 375 -5.60 23.28 24.78
C ARG A 375 -6.23 21.90 24.70
N CYS A 376 -5.48 20.89 24.22
CA CYS A 376 -5.95 19.51 24.29
C CYS A 376 -6.18 19.09 25.75
N GLU A 377 -5.26 19.41 26.67
CA GLU A 377 -5.43 19.09 28.11
C GLU A 377 -6.72 19.68 28.71
N ALA A 378 -7.16 20.86 28.25
CA ALA A 378 -8.41 21.47 28.71
C ALA A 378 -9.68 20.66 28.34
N LEU A 379 -9.57 19.71 27.39
CA LEU A 379 -10.65 18.77 27.04
C LEU A 379 -10.82 17.66 28.07
N LEU A 380 -9.80 17.40 28.91
CA LEU A 380 -9.93 16.44 30.01
C LEU A 380 -10.83 17.01 31.11
N SER A 381 -12.05 16.51 31.18
CA SER A 381 -12.91 16.70 32.35
C SER A 381 -12.24 16.15 33.60
N ASN A 382 -12.45 16.82 34.74
CA ASN A 382 -11.85 16.55 36.05
C ASN A 382 -11.62 15.03 36.30
N THR A 383 -10.37 14.60 36.26
CA THR A 383 -9.96 13.17 36.25
C THR A 383 -10.20 12.44 37.58
N ARG A 384 -10.67 13.15 38.62
CA ARG A 384 -10.96 12.62 39.96
C ARG A 384 -12.04 11.53 40.01
N GLY A 385 -12.88 11.40 38.98
CA GLY A 385 -13.98 10.44 38.94
C GLY A 385 -13.64 9.04 38.43
N GLY A 386 -12.38 8.79 38.00
CA GLY A 386 -11.98 7.54 37.36
C GLY A 386 -12.58 7.36 35.95
N ALA A 387 -12.39 6.17 35.37
CA ALA A 387 -12.84 5.84 34.01
C ALA A 387 -14.34 5.49 33.95
N ASN A 388 -15.21 6.48 34.16
CA ASN A 388 -16.64 6.34 33.90
C ASN A 388 -16.96 6.57 32.40
N TYR A 389 -18.14 6.13 31.96
CA TYR A 389 -18.50 6.16 30.53
C TYR A 389 -18.49 7.57 29.94
N GLU A 390 -18.98 8.58 30.67
CA GLU A 390 -19.02 9.95 30.19
C GLU A 390 -17.62 10.59 30.10
N ALA A 391 -16.78 10.36 31.10
CA ALA A 391 -15.39 10.83 31.14
C ALA A 391 -14.57 10.17 30.02
N CYS A 392 -14.80 8.88 29.75
CA CYS A 392 -14.18 8.21 28.61
C CYS A 392 -14.64 8.80 27.28
N ARG A 393 -15.96 8.87 27.06
CA ARG A 393 -16.55 9.25 25.77
C ARG A 393 -16.28 10.70 25.39
N TRP A 394 -16.51 11.63 26.32
CA TRP A 394 -16.46 13.06 26.01
C TRP A 394 -15.14 13.72 26.40
N GLY A 395 -14.54 13.29 27.51
CA GLY A 395 -13.28 13.85 28.00
C GLY A 395 -12.06 13.22 27.34
N TYR A 396 -11.82 11.95 27.66
CA TYR A 396 -10.57 11.27 27.30
C TYR A 396 -10.40 11.07 25.78
N LEU A 397 -11.43 10.59 25.08
CA LEU A 397 -11.31 10.32 23.63
C LEU A 397 -11.05 11.62 22.84
N SER A 398 -11.78 12.70 23.16
CA SER A 398 -11.55 14.03 22.57
C SER A 398 -10.14 14.55 22.86
N PHE A 399 -9.66 14.38 24.11
CA PHE A 399 -8.29 14.73 24.49
C PHE A 399 -7.26 13.94 23.69
N ARG A 400 -7.38 12.61 23.65
CA ARG A 400 -6.45 11.71 22.98
C ARG A 400 -6.37 12.01 21.49
N ASP A 401 -7.50 12.23 20.84
CA ASP A 401 -7.56 12.51 19.40
C ASP A 401 -6.95 13.90 19.10
N CYS A 402 -7.20 14.91 19.93
CA CYS A 402 -6.54 16.22 19.84
C CYS A 402 -5.01 16.12 19.98
N VAL A 403 -4.52 15.36 20.98
CA VAL A 403 -3.07 15.13 21.21
C VAL A 403 -2.45 14.42 20.01
N THR A 404 -3.13 13.40 19.50
CA THR A 404 -2.72 12.62 18.33
C THR A 404 -2.56 13.53 17.10
N ASP A 405 -3.53 14.40 16.85
CA ASP A 405 -3.50 15.35 15.74
C ASP A 405 -2.38 16.38 15.88
N GLU A 406 -2.19 16.99 17.07
CA GLU A 406 -1.11 17.95 17.28
C GLU A 406 0.28 17.30 17.17
N LEU A 407 0.45 16.06 17.65
CA LEU A 407 1.69 15.30 17.47
C LEU A 407 2.00 15.09 15.98
N MET A 408 1.02 14.67 15.18
CA MET A 408 1.22 14.46 13.73
C MET A 408 1.50 15.75 12.97
N ARG A 409 0.92 16.88 13.40
CA ARG A 409 1.04 18.15 12.69
C ARG A 409 2.33 18.89 12.99
N ARG A 410 2.84 18.80 14.22
CA ARG A 410 3.86 19.74 14.72
C ARG A 410 5.07 19.09 15.35
N CYS A 411 5.00 17.82 15.71
CA CYS A 411 6.05 17.17 16.48
C CYS A 411 6.85 16.18 15.63
N THR A 412 8.04 15.86 16.09
CA THR A 412 8.91 14.89 15.42
C THR A 412 8.44 13.47 15.72
N ARG A 413 8.88 12.51 14.90
CA ARG A 413 8.59 11.08 15.12
C ARG A 413 9.14 10.57 16.46
N GLU A 414 10.22 11.17 16.97
CA GLU A 414 10.77 10.83 18.27
C GLU A 414 9.90 11.33 19.43
N ASP A 415 9.15 12.42 19.23
CA ASP A 415 8.23 12.97 20.22
C ASP A 415 7.01 12.05 20.42
N ASP A 416 6.59 11.33 19.39
CA ASP A 416 5.47 10.38 19.44
C ASP A 416 5.76 9.19 20.38
N MET A 417 7.03 8.85 20.61
CA MET A 417 7.42 7.82 21.59
C MET A 417 6.99 8.18 23.02
N TYR A 418 6.83 9.47 23.31
CA TYR A 418 6.42 9.94 24.62
C TYR A 418 4.90 9.97 24.81
N GLN A 419 4.13 9.65 23.76
CA GLN A 419 2.68 9.80 23.76
C GLN A 419 2.03 8.98 24.88
N GLY A 420 2.39 7.70 25.05
CA GLY A 420 1.76 6.89 26.09
C GLY A 420 2.08 7.37 27.50
N ALA A 421 3.33 7.79 27.75
CA ALA A 421 3.69 8.37 29.04
C ALA A 421 2.91 9.67 29.32
N TYR A 422 2.74 10.51 28.30
CA TYR A 422 1.97 11.74 28.40
C TYR A 422 0.47 11.50 28.65
N LEU A 423 -0.16 10.60 27.89
CA LEU A 423 -1.57 10.24 28.06
C LEU A 423 -1.83 9.66 29.46
N VAL A 424 -0.91 8.82 29.95
CA VAL A 424 -1.00 8.20 31.27
C VAL A 424 -0.81 9.21 32.40
N ASP A 425 0.07 10.19 32.25
CA ASP A 425 0.24 11.23 33.27
C ASP A 425 -1.00 12.13 33.38
N LYS A 426 -1.53 12.56 32.23
CA LYS A 426 -2.66 13.51 32.18
C LYS A 426 -4.02 12.86 32.41
N ALA A 427 -4.27 11.71 31.80
CA ALA A 427 -5.56 11.03 31.86
C ALA A 427 -5.60 9.86 32.85
N GLN A 428 -4.46 9.49 33.46
CA GLN A 428 -4.36 8.39 34.42
C GLN A 428 -4.97 7.10 33.85
N GLU A 429 -5.78 6.41 34.64
CA GLU A 429 -6.36 5.11 34.28
C GLU A 429 -7.27 5.18 33.06
N MET A 430 -7.83 6.35 32.74
CA MET A 430 -8.62 6.53 31.53
C MET A 430 -7.81 6.21 30.27
N SER A 431 -6.48 6.38 30.31
CA SER A 431 -5.63 6.17 29.12
C SER A 431 -5.60 4.74 28.60
N TRP A 432 -5.88 3.74 29.44
CA TRP A 432 -5.99 2.35 29.03
C TRP A 432 -7.36 1.73 29.32
N GLN A 433 -8.17 2.33 30.20
CA GLN A 433 -9.53 1.87 30.51
C GLN A 433 -10.55 2.32 29.47
N CYS A 434 -10.37 3.52 28.90
CA CYS A 434 -11.27 4.08 27.90
C CYS A 434 -10.84 3.63 26.50
N GLY A 435 -11.61 2.70 25.94
CA GLY A 435 -11.35 2.17 24.61
C GLY A 435 -12.28 2.69 23.54
N SER A 436 -11.90 2.48 22.29
CA SER A 436 -12.63 2.93 21.09
C SER A 436 -14.02 2.32 20.94
N GLU A 437 -14.27 1.18 21.60
CA GLU A 437 -15.53 0.43 21.52
C GLU A 437 -16.74 1.25 22.02
N GLN A 438 -16.52 2.26 22.87
CA GLN A 438 -17.60 3.07 23.43
C GLN A 438 -18.24 4.04 22.42
N ILE A 439 -17.57 4.33 21.30
CA ILE A 439 -18.03 5.29 20.28
C ILE A 439 -18.93 4.61 19.23
N SER A 440 -18.68 3.35 18.91
CA SER A 440 -19.44 2.60 17.90
C SER A 440 -20.18 1.47 18.58
N ASN A 441 -21.50 1.60 18.73
CA ASN A 441 -22.46 0.60 19.25
C ASN A 441 -22.07 -0.88 18.95
N GLY A 442 -21.16 -1.46 19.74
CA GLY A 442 -20.69 -2.84 19.65
C GLY A 442 -19.93 -3.26 18.38
N ARG A 443 -19.63 -2.36 17.42
CA ARG A 443 -18.81 -2.69 16.24
C ARG A 443 -17.44 -2.06 16.38
N ASN A 444 -16.50 -2.82 16.92
CA ASN A 444 -15.10 -2.44 16.93
C ASN A 444 -14.61 -2.22 15.50
N ARG A 445 -14.34 -0.95 15.15
CA ARG A 445 -13.81 -0.54 13.84
C ARG A 445 -12.46 -1.21 13.51
N TYR A 446 -11.78 -1.72 14.54
CA TYR A 446 -10.50 -2.43 14.47
C TYR A 446 -10.58 -3.91 14.85
N SER A 447 -11.76 -4.45 15.21
CA SER A 447 -11.88 -5.90 15.41
C SER A 447 -11.96 -6.60 14.06
N THR A 448 -10.81 -6.81 13.45
CA THR A 448 -10.62 -7.99 12.58
C THR A 448 -10.33 -9.22 13.43
N PHE A 449 -10.87 -9.30 14.66
CA PHE A 449 -10.86 -10.55 15.38
C PHE A 449 -11.47 -11.58 14.45
N ASP A 450 -10.69 -12.63 14.20
CA ASP A 450 -11.03 -13.85 13.48
C ASP A 450 -12.36 -14.44 13.97
N ARG A 451 -13.48 -13.80 13.62
CA ARG A 451 -14.77 -14.47 13.52
C ARG A 451 -14.73 -15.24 12.19
N ARG A 452 -13.90 -16.29 12.17
CA ARG A 452 -14.34 -17.55 11.59
C ARG A 452 -15.54 -17.99 12.43
N GLU A 453 -16.71 -17.40 12.20
CA GLU A 453 -17.94 -18.12 12.51
C GLU A 453 -18.02 -19.26 11.49
N PRO A 454 -17.87 -20.51 11.94
CA PRO A 454 -18.11 -21.65 11.08
C PRO A 454 -19.63 -21.74 10.92
N TYR A 455 -20.09 -21.64 9.67
CA TYR A 455 -21.46 -21.96 9.27
C TYR A 455 -22.57 -21.10 9.89
N ASP A 456 -22.99 -20.07 9.18
CA ASP A 456 -24.44 -19.90 9.03
C ASP A 456 -24.81 -19.61 7.56
N ASN A 457 -25.55 -20.57 7.00
CA ASN A 457 -26.02 -20.61 5.63
C ASN A 457 -27.20 -19.65 5.50
N GLY A 458 -27.05 -18.51 4.81
CA GLY A 458 -28.23 -17.69 4.52
C GLY A 458 -28.00 -16.33 3.87
N GLY A 459 -27.49 -16.31 2.64
CA GLY A 459 -27.92 -15.32 1.64
C GLY A 459 -27.63 -13.84 1.93
N GLY A 460 -26.35 -13.48 2.04
CA GLY A 460 -25.93 -12.09 2.03
C GLY A 460 -24.43 -12.00 2.14
N ALA A 461 -23.72 -12.13 1.01
CA ALA A 461 -22.28 -11.91 0.97
C ALA A 461 -21.97 -10.42 1.19
N GLU A 462 -22.08 -9.97 2.43
CA GLU A 462 -21.59 -8.66 2.85
C GLU A 462 -20.07 -8.75 2.85
N TYR A 463 -19.50 -8.30 1.74
CA TYR A 463 -18.07 -8.30 1.44
C TYR A 463 -17.29 -7.70 2.62
N SER A 464 -16.41 -8.50 3.24
CA SER A 464 -15.46 -7.95 4.22
C SER A 464 -14.58 -6.91 3.53
N PRO A 465 -14.45 -5.68 4.07
CA PRO A 465 -13.68 -4.62 3.44
C PRO A 465 -12.24 -5.06 3.16
N ILE A 466 -11.72 -4.69 1.98
CA ILE A 466 -10.31 -4.91 1.64
C ILE A 466 -9.47 -4.16 2.68
N HIS A 467 -8.47 -4.85 3.24
CA HIS A 467 -7.55 -4.26 4.18
C HIS A 467 -6.81 -3.08 3.53
N LEU A 468 -7.05 -1.90 4.08
CA LEU A 468 -6.33 -0.68 3.73
C LEU A 468 -5.10 -0.58 4.64
N GLU A 469 -3.97 -0.18 4.07
CA GLU A 469 -2.78 0.20 4.83
C GLU A 469 -3.08 1.45 5.67
N ASP A 470 -2.23 1.71 6.65
CA ASP A 470 -2.45 2.74 7.67
C ASP A 470 -2.72 4.15 7.12
N GLU A 471 -1.98 4.53 6.07
CA GLU A 471 -2.14 5.81 5.40
C GLU A 471 -3.51 5.91 4.69
N ASP A 472 -3.93 4.81 4.05
CA ASP A 472 -5.22 4.71 3.37
C ASP A 472 -6.38 4.75 4.38
N ALA A 473 -6.23 4.15 5.57
CA ALA A 473 -7.21 4.21 6.64
C ALA A 473 -7.39 5.62 7.20
N MET A 474 -6.29 6.36 7.42
CA MET A 474 -6.33 7.77 7.83
C MET A 474 -6.94 8.67 6.75
N CYS A 475 -6.57 8.45 5.49
CA CYS A 475 -7.19 9.09 4.33
C CYS A 475 -8.70 8.89 4.31
N LEU A 476 -9.16 7.64 4.43
CA LEU A 476 -10.58 7.31 4.44
C LEU A 476 -11.31 8.00 5.59
N SER A 477 -10.72 8.04 6.79
CA SER A 477 -11.29 8.74 7.94
C SER A 477 -11.51 10.24 7.66
N ARG A 478 -10.55 10.91 7.02
CA ARG A 478 -10.66 12.33 6.64
C ARG A 478 -11.67 12.57 5.53
N ALA A 479 -11.74 11.67 4.55
CA ALA A 479 -12.65 11.77 3.40
C ALA A 479 -14.09 11.35 3.73
N GLN A 480 -14.35 10.80 4.92
CA GLN A 480 -15.57 10.04 5.21
C GLN A 480 -16.87 10.83 4.98
N SER A 481 -16.91 12.10 5.39
CA SER A 481 -18.10 12.95 5.19
C SER A 481 -18.45 13.15 3.71
N TYR A 482 -17.45 13.18 2.83
CA TYR A 482 -17.63 13.31 1.39
C TYR A 482 -17.97 11.96 0.76
N THR A 483 -17.37 10.86 1.23
CA THR A 483 -17.74 9.52 0.73
C THR A 483 -19.20 9.18 1.05
N ASP A 484 -19.70 9.62 2.22
CA ASP A 484 -21.10 9.46 2.60
C ASP A 484 -22.05 10.30 1.73
N GLN A 485 -21.64 11.52 1.36
CA GLN A 485 -22.38 12.34 0.38
C GLN A 485 -22.40 11.68 -1.01
N CYS A 486 -21.26 11.18 -1.49
CA CYS A 486 -21.19 10.44 -2.76
C CYS A 486 -22.15 9.25 -2.76
N LYS A 487 -22.21 8.50 -1.66
CA LYS A 487 -23.10 7.35 -1.51
C LYS A 487 -24.57 7.77 -1.48
N THR A 488 -24.89 8.85 -0.78
CA THR A 488 -26.25 9.40 -0.73
C THR A 488 -26.74 9.81 -2.11
N ASN A 489 -25.91 10.50 -2.91
CA ASN A 489 -26.23 10.91 -4.28
C ASN A 489 -26.44 9.68 -5.20
N MET A 490 -25.59 8.66 -5.05
CA MET A 490 -25.75 7.40 -5.77
C MET A 490 -27.07 6.71 -5.40
N ASP A 491 -27.39 6.61 -4.11
CA ASP A 491 -28.61 5.98 -3.61
C ASP A 491 -29.87 6.75 -4.07
N GLU A 492 -29.82 8.08 -4.10
CA GLU A 492 -30.90 8.93 -4.61
C GLU A 492 -31.16 8.65 -6.08
N ARG A 493 -30.12 8.65 -6.91
CA ARG A 493 -30.23 8.35 -8.35
C ARG A 493 -30.69 6.92 -8.62
N ARG A 494 -30.30 5.99 -7.75
CA ARG A 494 -30.76 4.60 -7.78
C ARG A 494 -32.25 4.47 -7.46
N ARG A 495 -32.86 5.40 -6.72
CA ARG A 495 -34.32 5.39 -6.48
C ARG A 495 -35.13 5.61 -7.77
N GLU A 496 -34.58 6.33 -8.75
CA GLU A 496 -35.21 6.54 -10.06
C GLU A 496 -35.41 5.21 -10.82
N LEU A 497 -34.61 4.18 -10.52
CA LEU A 497 -34.79 2.83 -11.07
C LEU A 497 -36.17 2.25 -10.77
N TYR A 498 -36.71 2.54 -9.59
CA TYR A 498 -38.00 2.00 -9.17
C TYR A 498 -39.18 2.66 -9.90
N THR A 499 -38.98 3.87 -10.43
CA THR A 499 -40.02 4.62 -11.14
C THR A 499 -39.95 4.45 -12.66
N GLU A 500 -38.79 4.14 -13.22
CA GLU A 500 -38.62 3.90 -14.65
C GLU A 500 -39.18 2.52 -15.02
N ASN A 501 -39.89 2.37 -16.14
CA ASN A 501 -40.44 1.08 -16.59
C ASN A 501 -39.66 0.49 -17.77
N ASP A 502 -38.91 1.32 -18.48
CA ASP A 502 -38.06 0.91 -19.59
C ASP A 502 -36.78 0.22 -19.09
N PHE A 503 -36.54 -1.00 -19.58
CA PHE A 503 -35.39 -1.82 -19.18
C PHE A 503 -34.06 -1.16 -19.54
N ASP A 504 -33.95 -0.56 -20.74
CA ASP A 504 -32.71 0.04 -21.23
C ASP A 504 -32.37 1.29 -20.42
N LYS A 505 -33.39 2.08 -20.06
CA LYS A 505 -33.21 3.26 -19.19
C LYS A 505 -32.87 2.87 -17.77
N ARG A 506 -33.49 1.85 -17.20
CA ARG A 506 -33.13 1.31 -15.88
C ARG A 506 -31.67 0.88 -15.85
N GLN A 507 -31.24 0.12 -16.85
CA GLN A 507 -29.87 -0.33 -16.97
C GLN A 507 -28.90 0.85 -17.08
N LYS A 508 -29.24 1.87 -17.89
CA LYS A 508 -28.47 3.11 -18.00
C LYS A 508 -28.35 3.86 -16.67
N ILE A 509 -29.45 4.06 -15.94
CA ILE A 509 -29.45 4.72 -14.62
C ILE A 509 -28.56 3.94 -13.64
N GLN A 510 -28.64 2.61 -13.64
CA GLN A 510 -27.83 1.75 -12.78
C GLN A 510 -26.33 1.85 -13.10
N CYS A 511 -25.95 1.80 -14.37
CA CYS A 511 -24.55 1.91 -14.77
C CYS A 511 -23.98 3.31 -14.49
N CYS A 512 -24.75 4.36 -14.79
CA CYS A 512 -24.31 5.74 -14.64
C CYS A 512 -24.18 6.17 -13.18
N SER A 513 -25.12 5.77 -12.32
CA SER A 513 -25.04 6.08 -10.88
C SER A 513 -23.79 5.48 -10.24
N VAL A 514 -23.40 4.26 -10.61
CA VAL A 514 -22.17 3.61 -10.10
C VAL A 514 -20.91 4.29 -10.63
N ARG A 515 -20.90 4.76 -11.89
CA ARG A 515 -19.76 5.50 -12.45
C ARG A 515 -19.59 6.87 -11.83
N GLU A 516 -20.69 7.59 -11.61
CA GLU A 516 -20.65 8.89 -10.93
C GLU A 516 -20.27 8.76 -9.47
N TYR A 517 -20.73 7.71 -8.79
CA TYR A 517 -20.26 7.38 -7.44
C TYR A 517 -18.75 7.19 -7.41
N ARG A 518 -18.20 6.40 -8.34
CA ARG A 518 -16.75 6.22 -8.48
C ARG A 518 -16.02 7.55 -8.72
N ASN A 519 -16.52 8.39 -9.62
CA ASN A 519 -15.90 9.71 -9.91
C ASN A 519 -15.96 10.65 -8.70
N CYS A 520 -17.08 10.66 -7.97
CA CYS A 520 -17.24 11.43 -6.74
C CYS A 520 -16.26 10.96 -5.66
N LEU A 521 -16.08 9.64 -5.50
CA LEU A 521 -15.09 9.07 -4.57
C LEU A 521 -13.66 9.45 -4.94
N PHE A 522 -13.32 9.46 -6.23
CA PHE A 522 -12.02 9.94 -6.70
C PHE A 522 -11.80 11.42 -6.36
N GLU A 523 -12.80 12.27 -6.56
CA GLU A 523 -12.68 13.69 -6.24
C GLU A 523 -12.55 13.90 -4.72
N ALA A 524 -13.33 13.19 -3.92
CA ALA A 524 -13.24 13.22 -2.46
C ALA A 524 -11.85 12.79 -1.97
N THR A 525 -11.38 11.62 -2.39
CA THR A 525 -10.06 11.11 -1.98
C THR A 525 -8.92 12.01 -2.45
N ARG A 526 -8.99 12.54 -3.67
CA ARG A 526 -8.00 13.50 -4.19
C ARG A 526 -7.86 14.75 -3.31
N ARG A 527 -8.97 15.27 -2.75
CA ARG A 527 -8.94 16.45 -1.89
C ARG A 527 -8.35 16.17 -0.50
N TYR A 528 -8.58 14.99 0.06
CA TYR A 528 -8.31 14.73 1.48
C TYR A 528 -7.11 13.82 1.77
N CYS A 529 -6.67 13.05 0.78
CA CYS A 529 -5.73 11.97 1.02
C CYS A 529 -4.28 12.30 0.62
N GLN A 530 -4.02 13.43 -0.04
CA GLN A 530 -2.70 13.84 -0.60
C GLN A 530 -2.06 12.84 -1.58
N THR A 531 -2.49 11.59 -1.57
CA THR A 531 -2.20 10.52 -2.53
C THR A 531 -3.34 10.43 -3.53
N GLU A 532 -3.02 10.47 -4.83
CA GLU A 532 -4.02 10.31 -5.90
C GLU A 532 -4.49 8.84 -6.08
N ARG A 533 -4.12 7.92 -5.17
CA ARG A 533 -4.37 6.49 -5.37
C ARG A 533 -5.65 5.96 -4.73
N SER A 534 -6.25 5.09 -5.56
CA SER A 534 -7.60 4.56 -5.52
C SER A 534 -7.82 3.44 -4.52
N ARG A 535 -6.87 3.01 -3.69
CA ARG A 535 -7.10 1.83 -2.82
C ARG A 535 -8.30 2.01 -1.90
N VAL A 536 -8.45 3.22 -1.37
CA VAL A 536 -9.63 3.64 -0.63
C VAL A 536 -10.88 3.61 -1.50
N VAL A 537 -10.83 4.20 -2.70
CA VAL A 537 -11.93 4.15 -3.68
C VAL A 537 -12.28 2.71 -4.06
N ASP A 538 -11.30 1.84 -4.22
CA ASP A 538 -11.38 0.44 -4.62
C ASP A 538 -11.98 -0.42 -3.51
N SER A 539 -11.62 -0.15 -2.26
CA SER A 539 -12.24 -0.75 -1.08
C SER A 539 -13.70 -0.33 -0.96
N LEU A 540 -14.01 0.96 -1.16
CA LEU A 540 -15.39 1.48 -1.17
C LEU A 540 -16.20 0.99 -2.38
N MET A 541 -15.55 0.70 -3.50
CA MET A 541 -16.16 0.21 -4.74
C MET A 541 -16.24 -1.32 -4.81
N ALA A 542 -15.65 -2.05 -3.86
CA ALA A 542 -15.55 -3.51 -3.92
C ALA A 542 -16.92 -4.19 -4.14
N GLY A 543 -17.96 -3.69 -3.46
CA GLY A 543 -19.33 -4.18 -3.61
C GLY A 543 -20.00 -3.83 -4.95
N TYR A 544 -19.50 -2.85 -5.71
CA TYR A 544 -20.14 -2.32 -6.91
C TYR A 544 -19.39 -2.64 -8.22
N ARG A 545 -18.17 -3.20 -8.13
CA ARG A 545 -17.34 -3.54 -9.30
C ARG A 545 -18.06 -4.43 -10.31
N HIS A 546 -18.84 -5.39 -9.83
CA HIS A 546 -19.58 -6.33 -10.68
C HIS A 546 -20.60 -5.62 -11.59
N HIS A 547 -21.16 -4.48 -11.17
CA HIS A 547 -22.04 -3.68 -12.02
C HIS A 547 -21.25 -3.04 -13.16
N LEU A 548 -20.06 -2.48 -12.89
CA LEU A 548 -19.22 -1.85 -13.91
C LEU A 548 -18.68 -2.85 -14.94
N THR A 549 -18.44 -4.09 -14.53
CA THR A 549 -17.94 -5.16 -15.41
C THR A 549 -19.04 -5.97 -16.08
N SER A 550 -20.32 -5.68 -15.79
CA SER A 550 -21.43 -6.34 -16.50
C SER A 550 -21.42 -5.95 -17.98
N ASP A 551 -21.64 -6.90 -18.88
CA ASP A 551 -21.67 -6.67 -20.34
C ASP A 551 -22.59 -5.51 -20.74
N SER A 552 -23.65 -5.32 -19.96
CA SER A 552 -24.59 -4.20 -20.08
C SER A 552 -23.97 -2.83 -19.81
N CYS A 553 -23.13 -2.69 -18.77
CA CYS A 553 -22.54 -1.41 -18.41
C CYS A 553 -21.26 -1.11 -19.20
N VAL A 554 -20.62 -2.11 -19.80
CA VAL A 554 -19.44 -1.93 -20.66
C VAL A 554 -19.80 -1.16 -21.93
N ARG A 555 -21.02 -1.33 -22.45
CA ARG A 555 -21.48 -0.66 -23.68
C ARG A 555 -21.88 0.81 -23.50
N ILE A 556 -22.10 1.24 -22.27
CA ILE A 556 -22.52 2.61 -21.94
C ILE A 556 -21.25 3.43 -21.72
N TYR A 557 -21.05 4.50 -22.49
CA TYR A 557 -19.86 5.34 -22.37
C TYR A 557 -20.02 6.45 -21.30
N ASP A 558 -18.90 6.98 -20.78
CA ASP A 558 -18.94 8.06 -19.77
C ASP A 558 -19.66 9.32 -20.28
N SER A 559 -19.60 9.56 -21.60
CA SER A 559 -20.33 10.62 -22.29
C SER A 559 -21.85 10.46 -22.20
N GLU A 560 -22.36 9.23 -22.09
CA GLU A 560 -23.78 8.95 -21.99
C GLU A 560 -24.32 9.08 -20.55
N CYS A 561 -23.43 9.01 -19.57
CA CYS A 561 -23.73 9.16 -18.15
C CYS A 561 -23.60 10.60 -17.66
N SER A 562 -22.86 11.42 -18.39
CA SER A 562 -22.74 12.84 -18.13
C SER A 562 -24.09 13.51 -18.43
N ALA A 563 -24.92 13.67 -17.40
CA ALA A 563 -26.19 14.40 -17.49
C ALA A 563 -25.99 15.91 -17.64
N ALA A 564 -24.84 16.37 -18.14
CA ALA A 564 -24.76 17.69 -18.73
C ALA A 564 -25.68 17.62 -19.95
N PRO A 565 -26.87 18.28 -19.94
CA PRO A 565 -27.57 18.47 -21.20
C PRO A 565 -26.53 19.07 -22.12
N ALA A 566 -26.28 18.44 -23.26
CA ALA A 566 -25.51 19.05 -24.34
C ALA A 566 -26.30 20.30 -24.69
N THR A 567 -26.04 21.41 -23.99
CA THR A 567 -26.73 22.65 -24.21
C THR A 567 -26.17 23.13 -25.54
N PRO A 568 -27.00 23.16 -26.61
CA PRO A 568 -26.54 23.62 -27.92
C PRO A 568 -26.08 25.10 -27.89
N SER A 569 -26.22 25.78 -26.76
CA SER A 569 -25.83 27.17 -26.54
C SER A 569 -24.32 27.42 -26.61
N SER A 570 -23.47 26.46 -26.20
CA SER A 570 -22.01 26.65 -26.24
C SER A 570 -21.46 26.55 -27.68
N PHE A 571 -22.00 25.63 -28.49
CA PHE A 571 -21.69 25.57 -29.92
C PHE A 571 -22.25 26.77 -30.68
N GLY A 572 -23.45 27.26 -30.31
CA GLY A 572 -24.02 28.48 -30.87
C GLY A 572 -23.15 29.72 -30.65
N LEU A 573 -22.55 29.87 -29.46
CA LEU A 573 -21.65 30.99 -29.16
C LEU A 573 -20.30 30.91 -29.90
N LEU A 574 -19.77 29.69 -30.10
CA LEU A 574 -18.56 29.49 -30.91
C LEU A 574 -18.81 29.78 -32.40
N VAL A 575 -19.94 29.34 -32.94
CA VAL A 575 -20.31 29.67 -34.33
C VAL A 575 -20.56 31.17 -34.49
N ALA A 576 -21.27 31.80 -33.55
CA ALA A 576 -21.51 33.24 -33.58
C ALA A 576 -20.22 34.07 -33.49
N SER A 577 -19.25 33.66 -32.67
CA SER A 577 -17.95 34.34 -32.56
C SER A 577 -17.09 34.19 -33.82
N VAL A 578 -17.12 33.03 -34.48
CA VAL A 578 -16.44 32.82 -35.77
C VAL A 578 -17.09 33.65 -36.89
N VAL A 579 -18.42 33.77 -36.90
CA VAL A 579 -19.14 34.62 -37.85
C VAL A 579 -18.83 36.11 -37.62
N LEU A 580 -18.77 36.56 -36.36
CA LEU A 580 -18.40 37.94 -36.03
C LEU A 580 -16.92 38.26 -36.38
N LEU A 581 -16.00 37.31 -36.16
CA LEU A 581 -14.59 37.47 -36.53
C LEU A 581 -14.39 37.52 -38.05
N SER A 582 -15.11 36.69 -38.81
CA SER A 582 -15.05 36.73 -40.28
C SER A 582 -15.69 37.98 -40.87
N ALA A 583 -16.75 38.52 -40.26
CA ALA A 583 -17.33 39.80 -40.63
C ALA A 583 -16.37 40.98 -40.35
N HIS A 584 -15.65 40.97 -39.22
CA HIS A 584 -14.65 41.99 -38.91
C HIS A 584 -13.45 41.97 -39.87
N LEU A 585 -12.97 40.78 -40.25
CA LEU A 585 -11.85 40.64 -41.17
C LEU A 585 -12.21 41.07 -42.61
N THR A 586 -13.47 40.92 -43.01
CA THR A 586 -13.94 41.38 -44.33
C THR A 586 -14.18 42.89 -44.37
N LEU A 587 -14.64 43.50 -43.28
CA LEU A 587 -14.74 44.97 -43.17
C LEU A 587 -13.38 45.66 -43.09
N SER A 588 -12.38 45.06 -42.42
CA SER A 588 -11.03 45.63 -42.32
C SER A 588 -10.24 45.64 -43.63
N ARG A 589 -10.69 44.92 -44.66
CA ARG A 589 -10.04 44.85 -45.98
C ARG A 589 -10.64 45.80 -47.03
N ARG A 590 -11.72 46.52 -46.70
CA ARG A 590 -12.24 47.64 -47.49
C ARG A 590 -11.79 48.94 -46.84
#